data_AF-A0A2J6WSC3-F1
#
_entry.id   AF-A0A2J6WSC3-F1
#
_cell.length_a   1.000
_cell.length_b   1.000
_cell.length_c   1.000
_cell.angle_alpha   90.00
_cell.angle_beta   90.00
_cell.angle_gamma   90.00
#
_symmetry.space_group_name_H-M   'P 1'
#
loop_
_entity.id
_entity.type
_entity.pdbx_description
1 polymer ?
#
loop_
_entity_poly.entity_id
_entity_poly.type
_entity_poly.pdbx_seq_one_letter_code
_entity_poly.pdbx_strand_id
1 'polypeptide(L)'
;MNPTEVLQSFEGRMKDFIDGENFRKCIQCGICGGSCPFGFYTDFTPRRMITATRAELVNEIIESNAPWLCTSCNLCTSRCPSRIPITDALIPVLRELAMNYSHLPDELGQALTNIHRMGNSFGESNRKRAKWSEGLGFDVKILKKGEHVDYLFIVDDFGSFDLRAQEITRSVARLFKMLGIDFGILGERERSIGDHVRLAGEFGLFEEIARSNINEFRNYSFENIVTLDPHAYNSLKNEYRRYGFQSNVMHYTQILSERLQDLMKLMHPLNYTVTYHDPCYLGRKNGIYDEPRKIIESIPGIKFVEMYRNRENSYCCGGGGGGIWYDSYIRKFVKTRPAEERVIEAGKTGANVLLVSCPIDAIMFEDAVKVTGLEGRLRVMDISELILESIGKGV
;
A
#
# COMPACT_ATOMS: atom_id res chain seq x y z
N MET A 1 11.73 11.56 29.70
CA MET A 1 10.26 11.39 29.64
C MET A 1 9.79 10.79 30.95
N ASN A 2 8.62 11.15 31.49
CA ASN A 2 8.06 10.47 32.66
C ASN A 2 7.48 9.11 32.21
N PRO A 3 8.07 7.95 32.59
CA PRO A 3 7.64 6.65 32.08
C PRO A 3 6.17 6.34 32.37
N THR A 4 5.67 6.78 33.53
CA THR A 4 4.28 6.58 33.94
C THR A 4 3.30 7.32 33.01
N GLU A 5 3.62 8.55 32.61
CA GLU A 5 2.79 9.33 31.68
C GLU A 5 2.78 8.71 30.28
N VAL A 6 3.93 8.24 29.80
CA VAL A 6 4.05 7.56 28.50
C VAL A 6 3.19 6.29 28.48
N LEU A 7 3.25 5.48 29.55
CA LEU A 7 2.44 4.28 29.69
C LEU A 7 0.95 4.60 29.73
N GLN A 8 0.53 5.60 30.52
CA GLN A 8 -0.87 6.01 30.60
C GLN A 8 -1.40 6.50 29.25
N SER A 9 -0.58 7.26 28.51
CA SER A 9 -0.92 7.69 27.15
C SER A 9 -1.07 6.50 26.21
N PHE A 10 -0.12 5.56 26.23
CA PHE A 10 -0.19 4.32 25.46
C PHE A 10 -1.47 3.52 25.74
N GLU A 11 -1.77 3.25 27.02
CA GLU A 11 -2.94 2.48 27.41
C GLU A 11 -4.24 3.21 27.09
N GLY A 12 -4.27 4.54 27.22
CA GLY A 12 -5.40 5.37 26.82
C GLY A 12 -5.67 5.23 25.33
N ARG A 13 -4.64 5.42 24.49
CA ARG A 13 -4.75 5.35 23.04
C ARG A 13 -5.11 3.97 22.53
N MET A 14 -4.60 2.90 23.15
CA MET A 14 -4.97 1.54 22.76
C MET A 14 -6.48 1.26 22.90
N LYS A 15 -7.19 1.92 23.83
CA LYS A 15 -8.64 1.75 24.02
C LYS A 15 -9.48 2.32 22.87
N ASP A 16 -8.90 3.21 22.07
CA ASP A 16 -9.59 3.82 20.92
C ASP A 16 -9.66 2.87 19.71
N PHE A 17 -8.97 1.73 19.77
CA PHE A 17 -8.93 0.73 18.71
C PHE A 17 -9.76 -0.51 19.07
N ILE A 18 -10.46 -1.03 18.07
CA ILE A 18 -11.14 -2.33 18.16
C ILE A 18 -10.10 -3.38 18.59
N ASP A 19 -10.45 -4.16 19.62
CA ASP A 19 -9.59 -5.20 20.18
C ASP A 19 -8.25 -4.71 20.75
N GLY A 20 -8.06 -3.40 20.93
CA GLY A 20 -6.79 -2.83 21.38
C GLY A 20 -6.29 -3.44 22.69
N GLU A 21 -7.19 -3.60 23.66
CA GLU A 21 -6.95 -4.24 24.97
C GLU A 21 -6.48 -5.70 24.88
N ASN A 22 -6.62 -6.38 23.73
CA ASN A 22 -6.20 -7.77 23.56
C ASN A 22 -4.67 -7.94 23.67
N PHE A 23 -3.87 -6.86 23.61
CA PHE A 23 -2.42 -6.97 23.88
C PHE A 23 -2.14 -7.58 25.27
N ARG A 24 -3.02 -7.36 26.26
CA ARG A 24 -2.94 -7.97 27.59
C ARG A 24 -3.20 -9.48 27.58
N LYS A 25 -3.89 -9.99 26.56
CA LYS A 25 -4.18 -11.43 26.34
C LYS A 25 -3.06 -12.16 25.59
N CYS A 26 -1.91 -11.52 25.38
CA CYS A 26 -0.80 -12.14 24.67
C CYS A 26 -0.25 -13.35 25.42
N ILE A 27 -0.29 -14.51 24.76
CA ILE A 27 0.25 -15.79 25.26
C ILE A 27 1.74 -16.01 24.95
N GLN A 28 2.43 -15.00 24.42
CA GLN A 28 3.88 -15.04 24.19
C GLN A 28 4.39 -16.15 23.23
N CYS A 29 3.54 -16.69 22.36
CA CYS A 29 3.90 -17.80 21.44
C CYS A 29 5.01 -17.46 20.42
N GLY A 30 5.28 -16.18 20.14
CA GLY A 30 6.38 -15.76 19.26
C GLY A 30 6.15 -15.84 17.75
N ILE A 31 4.98 -16.26 17.28
CA ILE A 31 4.63 -16.30 15.86
C ILE A 31 4.84 -14.93 15.19
N CYS A 32 4.44 -13.85 15.85
CA CYS A 32 4.59 -12.49 15.33
C CYS A 32 6.05 -12.04 15.18
N GLY A 33 6.96 -12.51 16.05
CA GLY A 33 8.38 -12.25 15.94
C GLY A 33 9.02 -13.07 14.83
N GLY A 34 8.74 -14.37 14.78
CA GLY A 34 9.26 -15.27 13.74
C GLY A 34 8.72 -15.01 12.33
N SER A 35 7.55 -14.35 12.20
CA SER A 35 6.98 -13.97 10.91
C SER A 35 7.39 -12.57 10.46
N CYS A 36 8.03 -11.76 11.32
CA CYS A 36 8.39 -10.39 11.00
C CYS A 36 9.55 -10.36 10.00
N PRO A 37 9.42 -9.66 8.85
CA PRO A 37 10.53 -9.51 7.91
C PRO A 37 11.80 -8.88 8.50
N PHE A 38 11.63 -8.06 9.54
CA PHE A 38 12.71 -7.40 10.26
C PHE A 38 13.05 -8.07 11.59
N GLY A 39 12.50 -9.26 11.89
CA GLY A 39 12.64 -9.91 13.19
C GLY A 39 14.09 -10.14 13.63
N PHE A 40 15.02 -10.29 12.67
CA PHE A 40 16.46 -10.46 12.92
C PHE A 40 17.23 -9.14 13.07
N TYR A 41 16.63 -8.00 12.72
CA TYR A 41 17.27 -6.69 12.70
C TYR A 41 16.79 -5.75 13.81
N THR A 42 15.87 -6.22 14.67
CA THR A 42 15.27 -5.40 15.72
C THR A 42 15.34 -6.07 17.08
N ASP A 43 15.71 -5.29 18.09
CA ASP A 43 15.70 -5.75 19.48
C ASP A 43 14.27 -5.95 19.99
N PHE A 44 13.31 -5.17 19.48
CA PHE A 44 11.90 -5.25 19.82
C PHE A 44 11.08 -5.84 18.67
N THR A 45 11.12 -7.16 18.51
CA THR A 45 10.11 -7.85 17.69
C THR A 45 8.69 -7.57 18.23
N PRO A 46 7.60 -7.75 17.45
CA PRO A 46 6.26 -7.48 17.95
C PRO A 46 5.91 -8.20 19.25
N ARG A 47 6.39 -9.43 19.44
CA ARG A 47 6.24 -10.16 20.72
C ARG A 47 6.94 -9.42 21.87
N ARG A 48 8.18 -8.98 21.65
CA ARG A 48 8.98 -8.27 22.64
C ARG A 48 8.38 -6.90 22.94
N MET A 49 7.88 -6.17 21.95
CA MET A 49 7.12 -4.92 22.17
C MET A 49 5.95 -5.16 23.14
N ILE A 50 5.08 -6.15 22.86
CA ILE A 50 3.94 -6.47 23.74
C ILE A 50 4.38 -6.87 25.16
N THR A 51 5.54 -7.52 25.29
CA THR A 51 6.09 -7.89 26.60
C THR A 51 6.60 -6.66 27.34
N ALA A 52 7.32 -5.79 26.64
CA ALA A 52 7.86 -4.55 27.17
C ALA A 52 6.75 -3.59 27.60
N THR A 53 5.65 -3.48 26.83
CA THR A 53 4.49 -2.67 27.27
C THR A 53 3.88 -3.20 28.57
N ARG A 54 3.78 -4.53 28.73
CA ARG A 54 3.30 -5.18 29.97
C ARG A 54 4.28 -5.07 31.14
N ALA A 55 5.56 -4.83 30.85
CA ALA A 55 6.60 -4.57 31.83
C ALA A 55 6.79 -3.06 32.10
N GLU A 56 5.88 -2.22 31.59
CA GLU A 56 5.91 -0.76 31.76
C GLU A 56 7.13 -0.07 31.09
N LEU A 57 7.75 -0.74 30.11
CA LEU A 57 8.94 -0.27 29.37
C LEU A 57 8.57 0.36 28.02
N VAL A 58 7.46 1.11 27.95
CA VAL A 58 7.00 1.73 26.68
C VAL A 58 8.03 2.73 26.18
N ASN A 59 8.68 3.47 27.08
CA ASN A 59 9.75 4.42 26.77
C ASN A 59 10.90 3.78 25.99
N GLU A 60 11.35 2.58 26.37
CA GLU A 60 12.44 1.88 25.67
C GLU A 60 12.06 1.53 24.23
N ILE A 61 10.78 1.22 23.98
CA ILE A 61 10.30 0.90 22.64
C ILE A 61 10.30 2.15 21.77
N ILE A 62 9.77 3.27 22.26
CA ILE A 62 9.62 4.51 21.47
C ILE A 62 10.94 5.24 21.22
N GLU A 63 11.93 5.06 22.09
CA GLU A 63 13.30 5.56 21.88
C GLU A 63 14.11 4.66 20.92
N SER A 64 13.66 3.43 20.70
CA SER A 64 14.31 2.51 19.76
C SER A 64 13.91 2.77 18.30
N ASN A 65 14.64 2.17 17.36
CA ASN A 65 14.30 2.16 15.94
C ASN A 65 13.14 1.19 15.59
N ALA A 66 12.70 0.34 16.53
CA ALA A 66 11.84 -0.78 16.23
C ALA A 66 10.43 -0.40 15.69
N PRO A 67 9.74 0.64 16.21
CA PRO A 67 8.49 1.11 15.61
C PRO A 67 8.67 1.53 14.15
N TRP A 68 9.83 2.08 13.81
CA TRP A 68 10.16 2.61 12.48
C TRP A 68 10.64 1.53 11.51
N LEU A 69 11.13 0.39 11.98
CA LEU A 69 11.41 -0.77 11.12
C LEU A 69 10.14 -1.50 10.65
N CYS A 70 9.02 -1.34 11.36
CA CYS A 70 7.78 -2.02 10.97
C CYS A 70 7.21 -1.43 9.67
N THR A 71 6.90 -2.25 8.67
CA THR A 71 6.28 -1.78 7.42
C THR A 71 4.76 -1.98 7.39
N SER A 72 4.17 -2.26 8.55
CA SER A 72 2.73 -2.46 8.72
C SER A 72 2.10 -3.48 7.76
N CYS A 73 2.86 -4.51 7.38
CA CYS A 73 2.42 -5.49 6.37
C CYS A 73 1.30 -6.44 6.80
N ASN A 74 0.83 -6.35 8.05
CA ASN A 74 -0.25 -7.15 8.65
C ASN A 74 0.01 -8.67 8.83
N LEU A 75 1.20 -9.19 8.48
CA LEU A 75 1.49 -10.63 8.60
C LEU A 75 1.50 -11.13 10.05
N CYS A 76 2.00 -10.32 10.98
CA CYS A 76 2.03 -10.66 12.40
C CYS A 76 0.63 -10.66 13.03
N THR A 77 -0.22 -9.71 12.63
CA THR A 77 -1.61 -9.58 13.08
C THR A 77 -2.45 -10.75 12.58
N SER A 78 -2.36 -11.09 11.29
CA SER A 78 -3.18 -12.14 10.68
C SER A 78 -2.91 -13.54 11.25
N ARG A 79 -1.72 -13.76 11.80
CA ARG A 79 -1.31 -15.04 12.41
C ARG A 79 -1.40 -15.06 13.93
N CYS A 80 -1.88 -13.98 14.57
CA CYS A 80 -1.91 -13.90 16.02
C CYS A 80 -3.07 -14.75 16.59
N PRO A 81 -2.80 -15.82 17.36
CA PRO A 81 -3.87 -16.64 17.94
C PRO A 81 -4.70 -15.86 18.97
N SER A 82 -4.10 -14.88 19.65
CA SER A 82 -4.76 -13.99 20.60
C SER A 82 -5.47 -12.79 19.94
N ARG A 83 -5.47 -12.69 18.60
CA ARG A 83 -6.09 -11.60 17.83
C ARG A 83 -5.69 -10.20 18.34
N ILE A 84 -4.39 -9.99 18.52
CA ILE A 84 -3.84 -8.69 18.93
C ILE A 84 -3.75 -7.79 17.68
N PRO A 85 -4.33 -6.58 17.70
CA PRO A 85 -4.26 -5.63 16.58
C PRO A 85 -2.89 -4.96 16.50
N ILE A 86 -1.85 -5.73 16.16
CA ILE A 86 -0.46 -5.24 16.15
C ILE A 86 -0.29 -4.12 15.11
N THR A 87 -0.77 -4.35 13.89
CA THR A 87 -0.59 -3.42 12.77
C THR A 87 -1.54 -2.22 12.84
N ASP A 88 -2.76 -2.41 13.36
CA ASP A 88 -3.78 -1.36 13.37
C ASP A 88 -3.78 -0.49 14.62
N ALA A 89 -3.28 -1.02 15.74
CA ALA A 89 -3.25 -0.31 17.02
C ALA A 89 -1.83 -0.20 17.57
N LEU A 90 -1.19 -1.33 17.92
CA LEU A 90 0.08 -1.31 18.67
C LEU A 90 1.16 -0.47 17.98
N ILE A 91 1.43 -0.72 16.70
CA ILE A 91 2.48 -0.03 15.96
C ILE A 91 2.14 1.46 15.74
N PRO A 92 0.97 1.84 15.19
CA PRO A 92 0.59 3.24 15.06
C PRO A 92 0.60 4.03 16.37
N VAL A 93 0.12 3.46 17.48
CA VAL A 93 0.14 4.12 18.80
C VAL A 93 1.57 4.30 19.30
N LEU A 94 2.44 3.30 19.16
CA LEU A 94 3.86 3.45 19.53
C LEU A 94 4.55 4.53 18.69
N ARG A 95 4.20 4.67 17.42
CA ARG A 95 4.74 5.70 16.52
C ARG A 95 4.22 7.09 16.87
N GLU A 96 2.93 7.24 17.18
CA GLU A 96 2.34 8.49 17.68
C GLU A 96 3.11 8.99 18.91
N LEU A 97 3.34 8.11 19.88
CA LEU A 97 4.12 8.43 21.07
C LEU A 97 5.56 8.80 20.71
N ALA A 98 6.24 8.01 19.88
CA ALA A 98 7.60 8.31 19.44
C ALA A 98 7.70 9.70 18.76
N MET A 99 6.75 10.06 17.90
CA MET A 99 6.69 11.38 17.26
C MET A 99 6.46 12.51 18.25
N ASN A 100 5.59 12.34 19.25
CA ASN A 100 5.36 13.34 20.29
C ASN A 100 6.63 13.67 21.09
N TYR A 101 7.60 12.77 21.12
CA TYR A 101 8.91 12.96 21.71
C TYR A 101 10.03 13.19 20.68
N SER A 102 9.68 13.56 19.44
CA SER A 102 10.61 13.86 18.35
C SER A 102 11.53 12.69 17.93
N HIS A 103 11.10 11.46 18.17
CA HIS A 103 11.78 10.24 17.73
C HIS A 103 11.13 9.70 16.46
N LEU A 104 11.41 10.33 15.31
CA LEU A 104 10.96 9.86 14.00
C LEU A 104 12.06 10.04 12.94
N PRO A 105 12.04 9.27 11.83
CA PRO A 105 12.93 9.53 10.70
C PRO A 105 12.67 10.91 10.08
N ASP A 106 13.74 11.66 9.77
CA ASP A 106 13.63 13.00 9.18
C ASP A 106 12.87 12.99 7.85
N GLU A 107 13.11 11.98 7.02
CA GLU A 107 12.45 11.83 5.72
C GLU A 107 10.94 11.60 5.86
N LEU A 108 10.51 10.90 6.92
CA LEU A 108 9.10 10.75 7.28
C LEU A 108 8.51 12.10 7.69
N GLY A 109 9.20 12.85 8.57
CA GLY A 109 8.78 14.18 8.99
C GLY A 109 8.59 15.15 7.82
N GLN A 110 9.49 15.10 6.84
CA GLN A 110 9.37 15.89 5.61
C GLN A 110 8.15 15.47 4.77
N ALA A 111 7.90 14.17 4.60
CA ALA A 111 6.73 13.68 3.88
C ALA A 111 5.42 14.11 4.56
N LEU A 112 5.32 13.98 5.89
CA LEU A 112 4.15 14.45 6.66
C LEU A 112 3.94 15.97 6.52
N THR A 113 5.03 16.74 6.57
CA THR A 113 4.99 18.19 6.36
C THR A 113 4.50 18.55 4.97
N ASN A 114 4.97 17.84 3.93
CA ASN A 114 4.53 18.03 2.56
C ASN A 114 3.03 17.71 2.41
N ILE A 115 2.55 16.61 3.00
CA ILE A 115 1.13 16.24 2.96
C ILE A 115 0.27 17.31 3.62
N HIS A 116 0.66 17.81 4.79
CA HIS A 116 -0.08 18.87 5.47
C HIS A 116 -0.14 20.15 4.62
N ARG A 117 1.00 20.60 4.07
CA ARG A 117 1.09 21.87 3.34
C ARG A 117 0.55 21.83 1.92
N MET A 118 0.83 20.77 1.19
CA MET A 118 0.56 20.65 -0.25
C MET A 118 -0.56 19.64 -0.57
N GLY A 119 -0.95 18.82 0.40
CA GLY A 119 -1.93 17.75 0.19
C GLY A 119 -1.36 16.52 -0.51
N ASN A 120 -0.03 16.40 -0.67
CA ASN A 120 0.65 15.25 -1.25
C ASN A 120 2.05 15.05 -0.64
N SER A 121 2.57 13.82 -0.65
CA SER A 121 3.88 13.50 -0.05
C SER A 121 5.09 14.07 -0.80
N PHE A 122 4.93 14.43 -2.07
CA PHE A 122 6.03 14.89 -2.94
C PHE A 122 6.36 16.38 -2.76
N GLY A 123 5.51 17.13 -2.06
CA GLY A 123 5.67 18.59 -1.92
C GLY A 123 5.40 19.35 -3.22
N GLU A 124 4.78 18.69 -4.19
CA GLU A 124 4.51 19.22 -5.53
C GLU A 124 3.21 20.03 -5.57
N SER A 125 3.06 20.89 -6.58
CA SER A 125 1.81 21.61 -6.79
C SER A 125 0.70 20.67 -7.28
N ASN A 126 -0.48 20.70 -6.66
CA ASN A 126 -1.63 19.90 -7.10
C ASN A 126 -2.10 20.22 -8.53
N ARG A 127 -1.73 21.38 -9.10
CA ARG A 127 -1.94 21.67 -10.53
C ARG A 127 -1.25 20.66 -11.46
N LYS A 128 -0.19 20.01 -10.97
CA LYS A 128 0.55 18.97 -11.71
C LYS A 128 -0.07 17.57 -11.55
N ARG A 129 -1.06 17.37 -10.68
CA ARG A 129 -1.55 16.06 -10.25
C ARG A 129 -2.20 15.24 -11.38
N ALA A 130 -2.75 15.90 -12.38
CA ALA A 130 -3.31 15.29 -13.58
C ALA A 130 -2.32 15.19 -14.76
N LYS A 131 -1.06 15.65 -14.64
CA LYS A 131 -0.11 15.66 -15.77
C LYS A 131 0.17 14.28 -16.34
N TRP A 132 0.04 13.23 -15.54
CA TRP A 132 0.18 11.85 -16.00
C TRP A 132 -0.80 11.51 -17.13
N SER A 133 -1.92 12.23 -17.32
CA SER A 133 -2.88 11.96 -18.40
C SER A 133 -2.48 12.58 -19.75
N GLU A 134 -1.47 13.46 -19.77
CA GLU A 134 -1.02 14.11 -21.01
C GLU A 134 -0.46 13.08 -22.00
N GLY A 135 -0.80 13.20 -23.28
CA GLY A 135 -0.31 12.30 -24.33
C GLY A 135 -0.82 10.86 -24.25
N LEU A 136 -2.00 10.62 -23.65
CA LEU A 136 -2.66 9.31 -23.68
C LEU A 136 -3.36 8.98 -25.01
N GLY A 137 -3.58 9.97 -25.87
CA GLY A 137 -4.37 9.82 -27.10
C GLY A 137 -5.89 9.97 -26.90
N PHE A 138 -6.32 10.20 -25.66
CA PHE A 138 -7.69 10.56 -25.30
C PHE A 138 -7.68 11.47 -24.07
N ASP A 139 -8.76 12.23 -23.88
CA ASP A 139 -8.91 13.11 -22.73
C ASP A 139 -9.45 12.34 -21.52
N VAL A 140 -8.76 12.46 -20.39
CA VAL A 140 -9.24 11.97 -19.09
C VAL A 140 -10.13 13.05 -18.47
N LYS A 141 -11.38 12.70 -18.13
CA LYS A 141 -12.36 13.63 -17.57
C LYS A 141 -11.92 14.10 -16.18
N ILE A 142 -11.65 15.40 -16.04
CA ILE A 142 -11.48 16.05 -14.73
C ILE A 142 -12.86 16.57 -14.29
N LEU A 143 -13.40 15.99 -13.23
CA LEU A 143 -14.78 16.24 -12.80
C LEU A 143 -14.96 17.66 -12.28
N LYS A 144 -15.99 18.35 -12.74
CA LYS A 144 -16.49 19.58 -12.14
C LYS A 144 -17.59 19.27 -11.13
N LYS A 145 -17.83 20.20 -10.19
CA LYS A 145 -18.87 20.04 -9.17
C LYS A 145 -20.23 19.79 -9.84
N GLY A 146 -20.97 18.80 -9.35
CA GLY A 146 -22.26 18.36 -9.87
C GLY A 146 -22.18 17.36 -11.03
N GLU A 147 -21.00 17.04 -11.55
CA GLU A 147 -20.85 16.03 -12.60
C GLU A 147 -20.95 14.60 -12.06
N HIS A 148 -21.35 13.68 -12.95
CA HIS A 148 -21.49 12.26 -12.70
C HIS A 148 -20.47 11.43 -13.49
N VAL A 149 -19.99 10.32 -12.91
CA VAL A 149 -19.29 9.20 -13.57
C VAL A 149 -19.61 7.88 -12.87
N ASP A 150 -19.56 6.76 -13.58
CA ASP A 150 -19.72 5.44 -12.93
C ASP A 150 -18.58 5.15 -11.95
N TYR A 151 -17.35 5.54 -12.30
CA TYR A 151 -16.14 5.33 -11.49
C TYR A 151 -15.37 6.63 -11.22
N LEU A 152 -15.33 7.05 -9.96
CA LEU A 152 -14.37 8.05 -9.50
C LEU A 152 -12.99 7.39 -9.33
N PHE A 153 -12.05 7.72 -10.21
CA PHE A 153 -10.69 7.19 -10.17
C PHE A 153 -9.80 8.04 -9.27
N ILE A 154 -9.46 7.48 -8.10
CA ILE A 154 -8.50 8.04 -7.15
C ILE A 154 -7.12 7.50 -7.49
N VAL A 155 -6.27 8.41 -7.99
CA VAL A 155 -4.91 8.10 -8.48
C VAL A 155 -3.89 8.08 -7.33
N ASP A 156 -4.16 8.89 -6.30
CA ASP A 156 -3.32 9.14 -5.13
C ASP A 156 -1.91 9.68 -5.46
N ASP A 157 -1.10 9.94 -4.43
CA ASP A 157 0.18 10.65 -4.56
C ASP A 157 1.15 9.97 -5.53
N PHE A 158 1.42 8.67 -5.35
CA PHE A 158 2.39 7.95 -6.20
C PHE A 158 1.91 7.87 -7.65
N GLY A 159 0.67 7.45 -7.89
CA GLY A 159 0.12 7.36 -9.24
C GLY A 159 0.12 8.69 -9.99
N SER A 160 0.10 9.82 -9.26
CA SER A 160 0.10 11.17 -9.83
C SER A 160 1.48 11.77 -10.02
N PHE A 161 2.47 11.48 -9.16
CA PHE A 161 3.74 12.21 -9.13
C PHE A 161 4.99 11.34 -9.35
N ASP A 162 4.96 10.05 -9.00
CA ASP A 162 6.09 9.17 -9.23
C ASP A 162 6.11 8.67 -10.68
N LEU A 163 7.23 8.85 -11.38
CA LEU A 163 7.32 8.55 -12.82
C LEU A 163 7.04 7.08 -13.14
N ARG A 164 7.47 6.15 -12.28
CA ARG A 164 7.24 4.72 -12.50
C ARG A 164 5.79 4.35 -12.26
N ALA A 165 5.19 4.89 -11.20
CA ALA A 165 3.79 4.71 -10.88
C ALA A 165 2.85 5.36 -11.92
N GLN A 166 3.25 6.50 -12.50
CA GLN A 166 2.50 7.16 -13.57
C GLN A 166 2.31 6.24 -14.79
N GLU A 167 3.31 5.42 -15.16
CA GLU A 167 3.16 4.45 -16.25
C GLU A 167 2.09 3.39 -15.96
N ILE A 168 1.93 3.00 -14.69
CA ILE A 168 0.86 2.10 -14.24
C ILE A 168 -0.49 2.82 -14.33
N THR A 169 -0.60 4.04 -13.80
CA THR A 169 -1.81 4.87 -13.90
C THR A 169 -2.27 5.03 -15.35
N ARG A 170 -1.32 5.33 -16.25
CA ARG A 170 -1.55 5.47 -17.69
C ARG A 170 -2.01 4.15 -18.30
N SER A 171 -1.44 3.03 -17.87
CA SER A 171 -1.83 1.70 -18.35
C SER A 171 -3.25 1.34 -17.96
N VAL A 172 -3.62 1.55 -16.69
CA VAL A 172 -4.99 1.36 -16.20
C VAL A 172 -5.98 2.27 -16.96
N ALA A 173 -5.65 3.55 -17.15
CA ALA A 173 -6.52 4.48 -17.87
C ALA A 173 -6.77 4.05 -19.33
N ARG A 174 -5.74 3.54 -20.03
CA ARG A 174 -5.90 3.00 -21.40
C ARG A 174 -6.82 1.79 -21.41
N LEU A 175 -6.65 0.86 -20.47
CA LEU A 175 -7.53 -0.31 -20.36
C LEU A 175 -8.98 0.09 -20.06
N PHE A 176 -9.20 1.05 -19.18
CA PHE A 176 -10.54 1.59 -18.92
C PHE A 176 -11.15 2.21 -20.18
N LYS A 177 -10.37 2.98 -20.95
CA LYS A 177 -10.81 3.55 -22.22
C LYS A 177 -11.19 2.46 -23.24
N MET A 178 -10.36 1.43 -23.40
CA MET A 178 -10.60 0.30 -24.32
C MET A 178 -11.85 -0.49 -23.93
N LEU A 179 -12.09 -0.68 -22.64
CA LEU A 179 -13.24 -1.41 -22.10
C LEU A 179 -14.52 -0.56 -22.03
N GLY A 180 -14.45 0.72 -22.41
CA GLY A 180 -15.58 1.64 -22.35
C GLY A 180 -16.06 1.94 -20.93
N ILE A 181 -15.15 1.92 -19.95
CA ILE A 181 -15.46 2.30 -18.56
C ILE A 181 -15.63 3.82 -18.48
N ASP A 182 -16.76 4.29 -17.95
CA ASP A 182 -16.97 5.71 -17.65
C ASP A 182 -16.27 6.09 -16.34
N PHE A 183 -15.13 6.76 -16.45
CA PHE A 183 -14.35 7.19 -15.30
C PHE A 183 -13.95 8.66 -15.37
N GLY A 184 -13.76 9.26 -14.20
CA GLY A 184 -13.24 10.62 -14.05
C GLY A 184 -12.33 10.76 -12.83
N ILE A 185 -11.54 11.82 -12.81
CA ILE A 185 -10.59 12.15 -11.73
C ILE A 185 -10.91 13.51 -11.12
N LEU A 186 -10.36 13.79 -9.93
CA LEU A 186 -10.50 15.12 -9.29
C LEU A 186 -9.44 16.12 -9.74
N GLY A 187 -8.35 15.65 -10.38
CA GLY A 187 -7.25 16.48 -10.84
C GLY A 187 -6.61 17.24 -9.69
N GLU A 188 -6.53 18.58 -9.79
CA GLU A 188 -5.93 19.43 -8.76
C GLU A 188 -6.67 19.46 -7.41
N ARG A 189 -7.92 18.97 -7.37
CA ARG A 189 -8.73 18.88 -6.15
C ARG A 189 -8.47 17.60 -5.37
N GLU A 190 -7.83 16.60 -5.98
CA GLU A 190 -7.44 15.39 -5.26
C GLU A 190 -6.32 15.69 -4.26
N ARG A 191 -6.39 15.04 -3.11
CA ARG A 191 -5.35 15.06 -2.07
C ARG A 191 -4.99 13.62 -1.71
N SER A 192 -3.89 13.46 -0.98
CA SER A 192 -3.48 12.20 -0.39
C SER A 192 -4.64 11.51 0.33
N ILE A 193 -4.76 10.19 0.22
CA ILE A 193 -5.79 9.43 0.93
C ILE A 193 -5.40 9.14 2.39
N GLY A 194 -4.11 9.21 2.71
CA GLY A 194 -3.62 9.27 4.09
C GLY A 194 -3.43 7.92 4.81
N ASP A 195 -3.49 6.77 4.12
CA ASP A 195 -3.26 5.47 4.79
C ASP A 195 -1.86 5.40 5.43
N HIS A 196 -0.84 5.86 4.71
CA HIS A 196 0.53 5.93 5.23
C HIS A 196 0.68 6.90 6.41
N VAL A 197 -0.05 8.02 6.41
CA VAL A 197 -0.10 8.98 7.53
C VAL A 197 -0.67 8.33 8.78
N ARG A 198 -1.82 7.64 8.64
CA ARG A 198 -2.45 6.88 9.72
C ARG A 198 -1.53 5.80 10.27
N LEU A 199 -0.89 5.03 9.39
CA LEU A 199 0.02 3.94 9.79
C LEU A 199 1.33 4.45 10.39
N ALA A 200 1.74 5.68 10.05
CA ALA A 200 2.85 6.38 10.69
C ALA A 200 2.50 6.87 12.10
N GLY A 201 1.23 6.77 12.53
CA GLY A 201 0.77 7.21 13.85
C GLY A 201 0.32 8.67 13.91
N GLU A 202 0.24 9.37 12.77
CA GLU A 202 -0.12 10.79 12.73
C GLU A 202 -1.63 10.93 12.55
N PHE A 203 -2.38 10.55 13.59
CA PHE A 203 -3.83 10.41 13.53
C PHE A 203 -4.56 11.74 13.34
N GLY A 204 -4.02 12.84 13.87
CA GLY A 204 -4.61 14.16 13.71
C GLY A 204 -4.64 14.60 12.24
N LEU A 205 -3.49 14.50 11.56
CA LEU A 205 -3.41 14.78 10.12
C LEU A 205 -4.28 13.82 9.30
N PHE A 206 -4.33 12.53 9.67
CA PHE A 206 -5.19 11.58 8.97
C PHE A 206 -6.68 11.94 9.08
N GLU A 207 -7.14 12.36 10.26
CA GLU A 207 -8.53 12.82 10.44
C GLU A 207 -8.83 14.06 9.59
N GLU A 208 -7.91 15.04 9.55
CA GLU A 208 -8.04 16.23 8.71
C GLU A 208 -8.18 15.85 7.22
N ILE A 209 -7.29 14.97 6.74
CA ILE A 209 -7.29 14.46 5.36
C ILE A 209 -8.62 13.77 5.05
N ALA A 210 -9.04 12.82 5.89
CA ALA A 210 -10.25 12.05 5.66
C ALA A 210 -11.48 12.96 5.59
N ARG A 211 -11.64 13.89 6.54
CA ARG A 211 -12.76 14.85 6.54
C ARG A 211 -12.72 15.77 5.32
N SER A 212 -11.55 16.25 4.92
CA SER A 212 -11.39 17.09 3.74
C SER A 212 -11.79 16.35 2.46
N ASN A 213 -11.29 15.12 2.27
CA ASN A 213 -11.61 14.29 1.11
C ASN A 213 -13.10 13.95 1.06
N ILE A 214 -13.72 13.58 2.19
CA ILE A 214 -15.16 13.29 2.27
C ILE A 214 -15.99 14.52 1.86
N ASN A 215 -15.61 15.72 2.33
CA ASN A 215 -16.28 16.95 1.93
C ASN A 215 -16.10 17.25 0.45
N GLU A 216 -14.94 16.94 -0.13
CA GLU A 216 -14.70 17.10 -1.56
C GLU A 216 -15.53 16.12 -2.39
N PHE A 217 -15.57 14.84 -2.01
CA PHE A 217 -16.34 13.80 -2.70
C PHE A 217 -17.84 14.11 -2.81
N ARG A 218 -18.42 14.79 -1.82
CA ARG A 218 -19.83 15.22 -1.83
C ARG A 218 -20.19 16.19 -2.95
N ASN A 219 -19.19 16.81 -3.59
CA ASN A 219 -19.43 17.72 -4.71
C ASN A 219 -19.68 16.98 -6.03
N TYR A 220 -19.57 15.65 -6.07
CA TYR A 220 -19.68 14.84 -7.29
C TYR A 220 -20.65 13.68 -7.06
N SER A 221 -21.17 13.12 -8.15
CA SER A 221 -21.97 11.91 -8.12
C SER A 221 -21.19 10.77 -8.77
N PHE A 222 -21.13 9.61 -8.11
CA PHE A 222 -20.48 8.42 -8.65
C PHE A 222 -21.04 7.15 -8.00
N GLU A 223 -21.02 6.04 -8.75
CA GLU A 223 -21.45 4.74 -8.23
C GLU A 223 -20.34 4.06 -7.43
N ASN A 224 -19.11 4.15 -7.93
CA ASN A 224 -17.96 3.45 -7.40
C ASN A 224 -16.76 4.40 -7.26
N ILE A 225 -15.90 4.11 -6.28
CA ILE A 225 -14.52 4.62 -6.26
C ILE A 225 -13.60 3.52 -6.74
N VAL A 226 -12.74 3.84 -7.69
CA VAL A 226 -11.66 2.94 -8.13
C VAL A 226 -10.31 3.52 -7.76
N THR A 227 -9.37 2.65 -7.39
CA THR A 227 -7.97 3.03 -7.22
C THR A 227 -7.03 1.91 -7.67
N LEU A 228 -5.80 2.30 -7.96
CA LEU A 228 -4.70 1.41 -8.34
C LEU A 228 -3.77 1.08 -7.17
N ASP A 229 -3.96 1.73 -6.02
CA ASP A 229 -3.15 1.53 -4.82
C ASP A 229 -3.94 0.76 -3.74
N PRO A 230 -3.48 -0.44 -3.33
CA PRO A 230 -4.02 -1.17 -2.20
C PRO A 230 -4.10 -0.41 -0.87
N HIS A 231 -3.20 0.55 -0.61
CA HIS A 231 -3.24 1.37 0.60
C HIS A 231 -4.39 2.38 0.56
N ALA A 232 -4.52 3.14 -0.54
CA ALA A 232 -5.69 3.98 -0.80
C ALA A 232 -6.99 3.16 -0.73
N TYR A 233 -7.02 1.96 -1.34
CA TYR A 233 -8.16 1.04 -1.31
C TYR A 233 -8.57 0.72 0.13
N ASN A 234 -7.62 0.31 0.97
CA ASN A 234 -7.89 -0.03 2.36
C ASN A 234 -8.43 1.17 3.15
N SER A 235 -7.81 2.34 2.98
CA SER A 235 -8.19 3.53 3.74
C SER A 235 -9.60 4.01 3.38
N LEU A 236 -9.89 4.14 2.08
CA LEU A 236 -11.22 4.51 1.58
C LEU A 236 -12.30 3.49 1.98
N LYS A 237 -11.99 2.20 1.87
CA LYS A 237 -12.95 1.12 2.15
C LYS A 237 -13.22 0.94 3.64
N ASN A 238 -12.17 0.91 4.46
CA ASN A 238 -12.26 0.45 5.85
C ASN A 238 -12.12 1.58 6.86
N GLU A 239 -11.19 2.52 6.64
CA GLU A 239 -10.81 3.51 7.65
C GLU A 239 -11.68 4.77 7.58
N TYR A 240 -12.06 5.22 6.39
CA TYR A 240 -12.93 6.39 6.18
C TYR A 240 -14.34 6.19 6.76
N ARG A 241 -14.75 4.94 6.99
CA ARG A 241 -16.01 4.60 7.68
C ARG A 241 -16.12 5.22 9.06
N ARG A 242 -14.99 5.37 9.78
CA ARG A 242 -14.94 6.01 11.10
C ARG A 242 -15.36 7.48 11.07
N TYR A 243 -15.26 8.12 9.89
CA TYR A 243 -15.64 9.51 9.66
C TYR A 243 -16.96 9.64 8.88
N GLY A 244 -17.76 8.57 8.83
CA GLY A 244 -19.09 8.57 8.23
C GLY A 244 -19.11 8.44 6.70
N PHE A 245 -18.02 7.98 6.09
CA PHE A 245 -17.96 7.74 4.65
C PHE A 245 -18.03 6.26 4.31
N GLN A 246 -18.98 5.93 3.44
CA GLN A 246 -19.17 4.59 2.90
C GLN A 246 -19.43 4.72 1.40
N SER A 247 -18.66 3.99 0.61
CA SER A 247 -18.81 3.91 -0.85
C SER A 247 -18.38 2.52 -1.30
N ASN A 248 -18.80 2.10 -2.50
CA ASN A 248 -18.24 0.90 -3.10
C ASN A 248 -16.84 1.21 -3.63
N VAL A 249 -15.82 0.72 -2.93
CA VAL A 249 -14.41 0.93 -3.28
C VAL A 249 -13.87 -0.32 -3.95
N MET A 250 -13.35 -0.17 -5.16
CA MET A 250 -12.82 -1.24 -6.00
C MET A 250 -11.34 -0.99 -6.28
N HIS A 251 -10.56 -2.07 -6.28
CA HIS A 251 -9.22 -2.05 -6.86
C HIS A 251 -9.34 -2.27 -8.37
N TYR A 252 -8.46 -1.67 -9.19
CA TYR A 252 -8.56 -1.77 -10.66
C TYR A 252 -8.61 -3.23 -11.16
N THR A 253 -7.90 -4.16 -10.48
CA THR A 253 -7.94 -5.59 -10.83
C THR A 253 -9.32 -6.22 -10.65
N GLN A 254 -10.15 -5.71 -9.75
CA GLN A 254 -11.51 -6.23 -9.59
C GLN A 254 -12.36 -5.87 -10.80
N ILE A 255 -12.26 -4.63 -11.29
CA ILE A 255 -12.95 -4.17 -12.50
C ILE A 255 -12.48 -4.94 -13.74
N LEU A 256 -11.15 -5.10 -13.90
CA LEU A 256 -10.61 -5.88 -15.02
C LEU A 256 -11.05 -7.35 -14.95
N SER A 257 -11.17 -7.93 -13.76
CA SER A 257 -11.67 -9.29 -13.57
C SER A 257 -13.17 -9.41 -13.88
N GLU A 258 -13.98 -8.38 -13.63
CA GLU A 258 -15.39 -8.34 -14.03
C GLU A 258 -15.55 -8.22 -15.55
N ARG A 259 -14.63 -7.50 -16.20
CA ARG A 259 -14.59 -7.31 -17.65
C ARG A 259 -13.69 -8.30 -18.39
N LEU A 260 -13.35 -9.42 -17.74
CA LEU A 260 -12.37 -10.38 -18.24
C LEU A 260 -12.71 -10.94 -19.63
N GLN A 261 -13.99 -11.22 -19.88
CA GLN A 261 -14.44 -11.75 -21.18
C GLN A 261 -14.23 -10.76 -22.33
N ASP A 262 -14.37 -9.46 -22.07
CA ASP A 262 -14.09 -8.45 -23.08
C ASP A 262 -12.59 -8.25 -23.27
N LEU A 263 -11.84 -8.30 -22.16
CA LEU A 263 -10.39 -8.21 -22.18
C LEU A 263 -9.73 -9.34 -22.97
N MET A 264 -10.18 -10.58 -22.78
CA MET A 264 -9.67 -11.77 -23.47
C MET A 264 -9.81 -11.68 -25.00
N LYS A 265 -10.80 -10.95 -25.51
CA LYS A 265 -11.00 -10.76 -26.96
C LYS A 265 -9.92 -9.87 -27.58
N LEU A 266 -9.26 -9.04 -26.77
CA LEU A 266 -8.26 -8.07 -27.21
C LEU A 266 -6.82 -8.59 -27.09
N MET A 267 -6.61 -9.63 -26.27
CA MET A 267 -5.29 -10.11 -25.90
C MET A 267 -4.71 -11.10 -26.91
N HIS A 268 -3.42 -10.96 -27.22
CA HIS A 268 -2.65 -11.87 -28.05
C HIS A 268 -1.63 -12.68 -27.22
N PRO A 269 -1.17 -13.85 -27.71
CA PRO A 269 -0.22 -14.67 -26.99
C PRO A 269 1.08 -13.95 -26.63
N LEU A 270 1.48 -14.05 -25.37
CA LEU A 270 2.80 -13.64 -24.88
C LEU A 270 3.60 -14.88 -24.49
N ASN A 271 4.93 -14.82 -24.62
CA ASN A 271 5.82 -15.92 -24.24
C ASN A 271 6.64 -15.59 -22.98
N TYR A 272 5.93 -15.38 -21.87
CA TYR A 272 6.53 -15.09 -20.57
C TYR A 272 6.30 -16.23 -19.57
N THR A 273 7.28 -16.43 -18.69
CA THR A 273 7.05 -17.16 -17.43
C THR A 273 6.91 -16.11 -16.33
N VAL A 274 5.72 -16.00 -15.76
CA VAL A 274 5.39 -14.94 -14.81
C VAL A 274 5.16 -15.50 -13.42
N THR A 275 5.49 -14.72 -12.40
CA THR A 275 5.09 -14.95 -11.01
C THR A 275 4.39 -13.71 -10.48
N TYR A 276 3.62 -13.83 -9.39
CA TYR A 276 2.85 -12.70 -8.85
C TYR A 276 3.18 -12.42 -7.38
N HIS A 277 3.28 -11.14 -7.04
CA HIS A 277 3.35 -10.68 -5.65
C HIS A 277 1.97 -10.23 -5.17
N ASP A 278 1.44 -10.88 -4.14
CA ASP A 278 0.23 -10.43 -3.45
C ASP A 278 0.51 -9.21 -2.55
N PRO A 279 -0.03 -8.02 -2.86
CA PRO A 279 0.15 -6.84 -2.02
C PRO A 279 -0.53 -7.03 -0.66
N CYS A 280 0.16 -6.60 0.39
CA CYS A 280 -0.28 -6.83 1.78
C CYS A 280 -1.69 -6.27 2.05
N TYR A 281 -1.99 -5.09 1.50
CA TYR A 281 -3.26 -4.40 1.76
C TYR A 281 -4.38 -4.83 0.81
N LEU A 282 -4.06 -5.42 -0.34
CA LEU A 282 -5.08 -6.00 -1.23
C LEU A 282 -5.48 -7.40 -0.73
N GLY A 283 -4.47 -8.23 -0.45
CA GLY A 283 -4.63 -9.58 0.05
C GLY A 283 -4.95 -9.66 1.54
N ARG A 284 -3.94 -9.56 2.41
CA ARG A 284 -4.09 -9.85 3.86
C ARG A 284 -5.13 -8.99 4.57
N LYS A 285 -5.33 -7.74 4.13
CA LYS A 285 -6.30 -6.83 4.74
C LYS A 285 -7.70 -6.92 4.13
N ASN A 286 -7.79 -7.25 2.84
CA ASN A 286 -9.04 -7.09 2.10
C ASN A 286 -9.53 -8.37 1.37
N GLY A 287 -8.77 -9.46 1.46
CA GLY A 287 -9.15 -10.79 0.98
C GLY A 287 -9.09 -10.95 -0.55
N ILE A 288 -8.53 -9.98 -1.27
CA ILE A 288 -8.49 -9.99 -2.73
C ILE A 288 -7.21 -10.71 -3.18
N TYR A 289 -7.39 -11.93 -3.67
CA TYR A 289 -6.32 -12.80 -4.16
C TYR A 289 -6.63 -13.40 -5.53
N ASP A 290 -7.90 -13.68 -5.81
CA ASP A 290 -8.27 -14.45 -7.00
C ASP A 290 -8.43 -13.58 -8.24
N GLU A 291 -8.90 -12.34 -8.08
CA GLU A 291 -9.11 -11.41 -9.21
C GLU A 291 -7.81 -11.12 -9.97
N PRO A 292 -6.67 -10.79 -9.32
CA PRO A 292 -5.40 -10.64 -10.03
C PRO A 292 -4.98 -11.92 -10.76
N ARG A 293 -5.16 -13.09 -10.15
CA ARG A 293 -4.75 -14.39 -10.72
C ARG A 293 -5.59 -14.77 -11.93
N LYS A 294 -6.92 -14.59 -11.87
CA LYS A 294 -7.84 -14.82 -13.00
C LYS A 294 -7.45 -13.99 -14.22
N ILE A 295 -7.04 -12.75 -14.00
CA ILE A 295 -6.55 -11.89 -15.07
C ILE A 295 -5.27 -12.44 -15.66
N ILE A 296 -4.27 -12.72 -14.82
CA ILE A 296 -2.98 -13.28 -15.25
C ILE A 296 -3.20 -14.55 -16.08
N GLU A 297 -3.91 -15.54 -15.55
CA GLU A 297 -4.15 -16.84 -16.19
C GLU A 297 -4.93 -16.73 -17.52
N SER A 298 -5.67 -15.65 -17.72
CA SER A 298 -6.42 -15.42 -18.96
C SER A 298 -5.55 -14.93 -20.12
N ILE A 299 -4.33 -14.47 -19.86
CA ILE A 299 -3.42 -13.97 -20.90
C ILE A 299 -2.92 -15.16 -21.73
N PRO A 300 -3.19 -15.23 -23.04
CA PRO A 300 -2.78 -16.39 -23.83
C PRO A 300 -1.25 -16.56 -23.84
N GLY A 301 -0.78 -17.81 -23.84
CA GLY A 301 0.64 -18.15 -24.00
C GLY A 301 1.53 -17.99 -22.75
N ILE A 302 1.05 -17.30 -21.69
CA ILE A 302 1.86 -17.14 -20.49
C ILE A 302 1.98 -18.46 -19.72
N LYS A 303 3.09 -18.62 -18.99
CA LYS A 303 3.26 -19.64 -17.98
C LYS A 303 3.26 -19.01 -16.60
N PHE A 304 2.17 -19.13 -15.86
CA PHE A 304 2.09 -18.63 -14.49
C PHE A 304 2.68 -19.64 -13.49
N VAL A 305 3.63 -19.19 -12.67
CA VAL A 305 4.24 -19.97 -11.59
C VAL A 305 4.18 -19.17 -10.29
N GLU A 306 3.69 -19.80 -9.22
CA GLU A 306 3.59 -19.14 -7.92
C GLU A 306 4.91 -19.19 -7.15
N MET A 307 5.16 -18.13 -6.39
CA MET A 307 6.17 -18.15 -5.33
C MET A 307 5.68 -19.01 -4.16
N TYR A 308 6.61 -19.61 -3.39
CA TYR A 308 6.25 -20.49 -2.28
C TYR A 308 5.51 -19.75 -1.16
N ARG A 309 5.83 -18.47 -0.93
CA ARG A 309 5.01 -17.55 -0.14
C ARG A 309 4.09 -16.79 -1.07
N ASN A 310 2.83 -17.16 -1.10
CA ASN A 310 1.79 -16.44 -1.82
C ASN A 310 0.57 -16.23 -0.92
N ARG A 311 -0.41 -15.51 -1.44
CA ARG A 311 -1.67 -15.16 -0.78
C ARG A 311 -1.42 -14.57 0.61
N GLU A 312 -2.09 -15.04 1.65
CA GLU A 312 -1.95 -14.54 3.02
C GLU A 312 -0.53 -14.69 3.58
N ASN A 313 0.26 -15.61 3.01
CA ASN A 313 1.64 -15.90 3.40
C ASN A 313 2.68 -15.05 2.63
N SER A 314 2.26 -14.22 1.67
CA SER A 314 3.14 -13.36 0.87
C SER A 314 4.10 -12.53 1.74
N TYR A 315 5.33 -12.33 1.26
CA TYR A 315 6.31 -11.52 1.99
C TYR A 315 6.04 -10.01 1.83
N CYS A 316 6.69 -9.14 2.61
CA CYS A 316 6.50 -7.69 2.48
C CYS A 316 7.41 -7.10 1.39
N CYS A 317 6.93 -6.10 0.64
CA CYS A 317 7.76 -5.28 -0.26
C CYS A 317 8.67 -4.30 0.48
N GLY A 318 8.24 -3.78 1.64
CA GLY A 318 9.00 -2.82 2.45
C GLY A 318 8.46 -1.38 2.41
N GLY A 319 7.56 -1.04 1.48
CA GLY A 319 7.08 0.34 1.32
C GLY A 319 5.94 0.78 2.26
N GLY A 320 5.22 -0.18 2.86
CA GLY A 320 4.09 0.09 3.76
C GLY A 320 4.49 0.78 5.06
N GLY A 321 3.51 1.34 5.78
CA GLY A 321 3.77 2.03 7.07
C GLY A 321 4.65 3.28 6.96
N GLY A 322 4.73 3.85 5.74
CA GLY A 322 5.56 4.99 5.39
C GLY A 322 6.97 4.62 4.93
N GLY A 323 7.35 3.34 4.95
CA GLY A 323 8.72 2.87 4.65
C GLY A 323 9.25 3.30 3.28
N ILE A 324 8.36 3.55 2.31
CA ILE A 324 8.74 4.12 1.01
C ILE A 324 9.38 5.52 1.11
N TRP A 325 9.03 6.32 2.12
CA TRP A 325 9.59 7.66 2.32
C TRP A 325 10.94 7.67 3.04
N TYR A 326 11.23 6.66 3.85
CA TYR A 326 12.40 6.62 4.72
C TYR A 326 13.23 5.33 4.58
N ASP A 327 13.29 4.75 3.37
CA ASP A 327 14.09 3.55 3.09
C ASP A 327 15.59 3.76 3.43
N SER A 328 16.10 4.99 3.25
CA SER A 328 17.44 5.42 3.70
C SER A 328 17.67 5.25 5.20
N TYR A 329 16.68 5.59 6.02
CA TYR A 329 16.73 5.35 7.46
C TYR A 329 16.72 3.86 7.78
N ILE A 330 15.80 3.08 7.16
CA ILE A 330 15.71 1.63 7.36
C ILE A 330 17.05 0.95 7.02
N ARG A 331 17.69 1.37 5.91
CA ARG A 331 18.96 0.81 5.43
C ARG A 331 20.11 0.93 6.43
N LYS A 332 20.05 1.85 7.40
CA LYS A 332 21.06 1.99 8.47
C LYS A 332 21.06 0.79 9.44
N PHE A 333 19.96 0.06 9.52
CA PHE A 333 19.75 -0.99 10.51
C PHE A 333 19.59 -2.40 9.92
N VAL A 334 19.41 -2.50 8.60
CA VAL A 334 19.13 -3.76 7.92
C VAL A 334 20.19 -4.07 6.89
N LYS A 335 20.63 -5.33 6.84
CA LYS A 335 21.57 -5.79 5.81
C LYS A 335 20.88 -6.04 4.48
N THR A 336 19.67 -6.59 4.53
CA THR A 336 18.88 -7.00 3.37
C THR A 336 17.47 -6.46 3.52
N ARG A 337 16.95 -5.80 2.48
CA ARG A 337 15.58 -5.26 2.48
C ARG A 337 14.56 -6.38 2.21
N PRO A 338 13.33 -6.28 2.72
CA PRO A 338 12.27 -7.25 2.39
C PRO A 338 12.02 -7.40 0.88
N ALA A 339 12.12 -6.29 0.12
CA ALA A 339 12.05 -6.30 -1.34
C ALA A 339 13.09 -7.22 -1.98
N GLU A 340 14.33 -7.20 -1.48
CA GLU A 340 15.45 -7.98 -2.01
C GLU A 340 15.20 -9.48 -1.81
N GLU A 341 14.78 -9.89 -0.61
CA GLU A 341 14.37 -11.27 -0.32
C GLU A 341 13.21 -11.73 -1.21
N ARG A 342 12.24 -10.84 -1.45
CA ARG A 342 11.07 -11.16 -2.27
C ARG A 342 11.44 -11.31 -3.75
N VAL A 343 12.31 -10.45 -4.27
CA VAL A 343 12.81 -10.53 -5.65
C VAL A 343 13.69 -11.77 -5.86
N ILE A 344 14.53 -12.14 -4.88
CA ILE A 344 15.29 -13.39 -4.92
C ILE A 344 14.35 -14.61 -4.94
N GLU A 345 13.28 -14.59 -4.12
CA GLU A 345 12.25 -15.62 -4.14
C GLU A 345 11.56 -15.70 -5.52
N ALA A 346 11.22 -14.58 -6.13
CA ALA A 346 10.66 -14.53 -7.49
C ALA A 346 11.62 -15.13 -8.52
N GLY A 347 12.91 -14.77 -8.47
CA GLY A 347 13.91 -15.34 -9.38
C GLY A 347 14.08 -16.86 -9.25
N LYS A 348 13.90 -17.42 -8.04
CA LYS A 348 13.99 -18.87 -7.79
C LYS A 348 12.86 -19.68 -8.43
N THR A 349 11.74 -19.06 -8.80
CA THR A 349 10.66 -19.76 -9.52
C THR A 349 11.01 -20.03 -10.99
N GLY A 350 12.06 -19.37 -11.51
CA GLY A 350 12.40 -19.37 -12.93
C GLY A 350 11.55 -18.41 -13.77
N ALA A 351 10.73 -17.56 -13.15
CA ALA A 351 10.01 -16.50 -13.83
C ALA A 351 10.97 -15.44 -14.39
N ASN A 352 10.62 -14.90 -15.57
CA ASN A 352 11.30 -13.75 -16.17
C ASN A 352 10.50 -12.45 -16.00
N VAL A 353 9.26 -12.52 -15.49
CA VAL A 353 8.46 -11.36 -15.07
C VAL A 353 7.90 -11.57 -13.67
N LEU A 354 8.14 -10.60 -12.77
CA LEU A 354 7.46 -10.45 -11.49
C LEU A 354 6.31 -9.46 -11.65
N LEU A 355 5.09 -9.98 -11.60
CA LEU A 355 3.87 -9.18 -11.66
C LEU A 355 3.51 -8.61 -10.29
N VAL A 356 3.11 -7.34 -10.32
CA VAL A 356 2.58 -6.62 -9.16
C VAL A 356 1.20 -6.02 -9.49
N SER A 357 0.50 -5.60 -8.45
CA SER A 357 -0.77 -4.87 -8.58
C SER A 357 -0.85 -3.73 -7.56
N CYS A 358 0.28 -3.06 -7.36
CA CYS A 358 0.48 -1.95 -6.44
C CYS A 358 1.68 -1.13 -6.95
N PRO A 359 1.57 0.20 -7.08
CA PRO A 359 2.69 1.04 -7.54
C PRO A 359 3.88 1.02 -6.61
N ILE A 360 3.62 0.99 -5.31
CA ILE A 360 4.66 0.93 -4.29
C ILE A 360 5.45 -0.37 -4.45
N ASP A 361 4.79 -1.49 -4.71
CA ASP A 361 5.46 -2.76 -4.98
C ASP A 361 6.33 -2.68 -6.25
N ALA A 362 5.83 -2.03 -7.31
CA ALA A 362 6.60 -1.83 -8.55
C ALA A 362 7.91 -1.08 -8.28
N ILE A 363 7.83 0.06 -7.59
CA ILE A 363 8.99 0.90 -7.23
C ILE A 363 9.98 0.08 -6.38
N MET A 364 9.50 -0.54 -5.30
CA MET A 364 10.35 -1.26 -4.36
C MET A 364 11.03 -2.48 -5.00
N PHE A 365 10.34 -3.23 -5.87
CA PHE A 365 10.92 -4.40 -6.51
C PHE A 365 11.85 -4.06 -7.68
N GLU A 366 11.59 -3.00 -8.44
CA GLU A 366 12.53 -2.56 -9.48
C GLU A 366 13.88 -2.17 -8.89
N ASP A 367 13.86 -1.45 -7.78
CA ASP A 367 15.10 -1.12 -7.06
C ASP A 367 15.77 -2.35 -6.45
N ALA A 368 15.01 -3.33 -6.01
CA ALA A 368 15.57 -4.59 -5.51
C ALA A 368 16.19 -5.46 -6.62
N VAL A 369 15.62 -5.48 -7.83
CA VAL A 369 16.18 -6.23 -8.98
C VAL A 369 17.60 -5.76 -9.31
N LYS A 370 17.85 -4.44 -9.25
CA LYS A 370 19.17 -3.82 -9.54
C LYS A 370 20.28 -4.29 -8.59
N VAL A 371 19.94 -4.66 -7.35
CA VAL A 371 20.93 -5.00 -6.31
C VAL A 371 20.99 -6.50 -5.97
N THR A 372 20.14 -7.32 -6.58
CA THR A 372 20.06 -8.78 -6.32
C THR A 372 20.69 -9.63 -7.42
N GLY A 373 21.31 -9.02 -8.43
CA GLY A 373 21.93 -9.74 -9.56
C GLY A 373 20.91 -10.36 -10.53
N LEU A 374 19.65 -9.88 -10.49
CA LEU A 374 18.56 -10.30 -11.36
C LEU A 374 18.24 -9.28 -12.46
N GLU A 375 19.00 -8.19 -12.54
CA GLU A 375 18.92 -7.21 -13.63
C GLU A 375 19.06 -7.89 -14.99
N GLY A 376 18.19 -7.53 -15.93
CA GLY A 376 18.10 -8.16 -17.26
C GLY A 376 17.52 -9.58 -17.28
N ARG A 377 17.32 -10.23 -16.12
CA ARG A 377 16.71 -11.57 -16.02
C ARG A 377 15.27 -11.56 -15.54
N LEU A 378 14.95 -10.68 -14.57
CA LEU A 378 13.62 -10.55 -14.00
C LEU A 378 13.12 -9.12 -14.21
N ARG A 379 12.06 -8.96 -15.00
CA ARG A 379 11.38 -7.67 -15.20
C ARG A 379 10.25 -7.53 -14.19
N VAL A 380 10.09 -6.35 -13.59
CA VAL A 380 8.92 -6.03 -12.77
C VAL A 380 7.89 -5.34 -13.66
N MET A 381 6.65 -5.79 -13.62
CA MET A 381 5.55 -5.19 -14.38
C MET A 381 4.29 -5.19 -13.54
N ASP A 382 3.49 -4.14 -13.66
CA ASP A 382 2.11 -4.19 -13.19
C ASP A 382 1.27 -5.06 -14.14
N ILE A 383 0.22 -5.70 -13.61
CA ILE A 383 -0.71 -6.52 -14.40
C ILE A 383 -1.28 -5.72 -15.60
N SER A 384 -1.60 -4.43 -15.43
CA SER A 384 -2.11 -3.58 -16.51
C SER A 384 -1.12 -3.40 -17.66
N GLU A 385 0.17 -3.31 -17.36
CA GLU A 385 1.23 -3.17 -18.37
C GLU A 385 1.37 -4.46 -19.19
N LEU A 386 1.30 -5.62 -18.53
CA LEU A 386 1.38 -6.92 -19.22
C LEU A 386 0.17 -7.14 -20.14
N ILE A 387 -1.02 -6.75 -19.70
CA ILE A 387 -2.24 -6.82 -20.53
C ILE A 387 -2.08 -5.92 -21.76
N LEU A 388 -1.63 -4.68 -21.60
CA LEU A 388 -1.41 -3.79 -22.75
C LEU A 388 -0.34 -4.32 -23.70
N GLU A 389 0.70 -4.97 -23.17
CA GLU A 389 1.69 -5.63 -24.01
C GLU A 389 1.08 -6.79 -24.81
N SER A 390 0.16 -7.55 -24.20
CA SER A 390 -0.59 -8.62 -24.88
C SER A 390 -1.55 -8.07 -25.95
N ILE A 391 -2.15 -6.90 -25.74
CA ILE A 391 -3.01 -6.24 -26.74
C ILE A 391 -2.18 -5.69 -27.92
N GLY A 392 -0.96 -5.20 -27.65
CA GLY A 392 -0.03 -4.69 -28.65
C GLY A 392 -0.17 -3.19 -28.94
N LYS A 393 0.85 -2.62 -29.60
CA LYS A 393 0.91 -1.18 -29.95
C LYS A 393 0.06 -0.90 -31.20
N GLY A 394 -1.24 -0.68 -31.02
CA GLY A 394 -2.14 -0.35 -32.13
C GLY A 394 -3.53 0.14 -31.75
N VAL A 395 -3.78 0.45 -30.49
CA VAL A 395 -5.09 0.87 -29.97
C VAL A 395 -4.93 2.07 -29.07
#